data_AF-A0A9E1RER6-F1
#
_entry.id   AF-A0A9E1RER6-F1
#
_cell.length_a   1.000
_cell.length_b   1.000
_cell.length_c   1.000
_cell.angle_alpha   90.00
_cell.angle_beta   90.00
_cell.angle_gamma   90.00
#
_symmetry.space_group_name_H-M   'P 1'
#
loop_
_entity.id
_entity.type
_entity.pdbx_description
1 polymer ?
#
loop_
_entity_poly.entity_id
_entity_poly.type
_entity_poly.pdbx_seq_one_letter_code
_entity_poly.pdbx_strand_id
1 'polypeptide(L)'
;MLKPSLQTLLTRRVFFFFLLLTFVSCHTLDPHYKTQENLDLSIEAFNFEFESKALESSARFVHPSFRSKYMAKSLEIIQRVTFFEATILDIKFFKNEIPAVTTPKGPEEGFTRTIVTIRYQVAVLPSTKLKTLTIEQEWVLHRGQWVIIPDLNSLLE
;
A
#
# COMPACT_ATOMS: atom_id res chain seq x y z
N MET A 1 0.55 -57.91 -26.90
CA MET A 1 0.60 -56.49 -26.46
C MET A 1 -0.84 -56.02 -26.23
N LEU A 2 -1.25 -55.83 -24.97
CA LEU A 2 -2.62 -55.39 -24.63
C LEU A 2 -2.75 -53.87 -24.81
N LYS A 3 -3.65 -53.44 -25.70
CA LYS A 3 -4.03 -52.03 -25.85
C LYS A 3 -4.85 -51.60 -24.63
N PRO A 4 -4.51 -50.49 -23.95
CA PRO A 4 -5.32 -50.02 -22.84
C PRO A 4 -6.70 -49.57 -23.34
N SER A 5 -7.74 -49.87 -22.57
CA SER A 5 -9.12 -49.49 -22.87
C SER A 5 -9.30 -47.97 -22.86
N LEU A 6 -10.27 -47.46 -23.62
CA LEU A 6 -10.57 -46.03 -23.72
C LEU A 6 -10.86 -45.40 -22.34
N GLN A 7 -11.48 -46.16 -21.43
CA GLN A 7 -11.75 -45.75 -20.05
C GLN A 7 -10.47 -45.51 -19.25
N THR A 8 -9.48 -46.41 -19.34
CA THR A 8 -8.17 -46.25 -18.67
C THR A 8 -7.35 -45.06 -19.18
N LEU A 9 -7.54 -44.67 -20.45
CA LEU A 9 -6.92 -43.47 -21.02
C LEU A 9 -7.60 -42.18 -20.52
N LEU A 10 -8.92 -42.19 -20.35
CA LEU A 10 -9.68 -41.06 -19.81
C LEU A 10 -9.37 -40.80 -18.33
N THR A 11 -9.40 -41.84 -17.48
CA THR A 11 -9.09 -41.68 -16.04
C THR A 11 -7.67 -41.20 -15.81
N ARG A 12 -6.70 -41.70 -16.58
CA ARG A 12 -5.31 -41.23 -16.48
C ARG A 12 -5.15 -39.77 -16.88
N ARG A 13 -5.87 -39.29 -17.91
CA ARG A 13 -5.85 -37.88 -18.34
C ARG A 13 -6.52 -36.96 -17.32
N VAL A 14 -7.65 -37.36 -16.75
CA VAL A 14 -8.35 -36.60 -15.71
C VAL A 14 -7.49 -36.51 -14.44
N PHE A 15 -6.86 -37.61 -14.02
CA PHE A 15 -5.95 -37.61 -12.87
C PHE A 15 -4.74 -36.70 -13.09
N PHE A 16 -4.16 -36.70 -14.30
CA PHE A 16 -3.08 -35.78 -14.66
C PHE A 16 -3.51 -34.30 -14.64
N PHE A 17 -4.74 -34.00 -15.07
CA PHE A 17 -5.30 -32.65 -15.01
C PHE A 17 -5.52 -32.18 -13.56
N PHE A 18 -6.02 -33.04 -12.69
CA PHE A 18 -6.13 -32.73 -11.25
C PHE A 18 -4.76 -32.57 -10.59
N LEU A 19 -3.76 -33.36 -10.97
CA LEU A 19 -2.39 -33.22 -10.48
C LEU A 19 -1.78 -31.87 -10.92
N LEU A 20 -1.97 -31.47 -12.18
CA LEU A 20 -1.51 -30.18 -12.70
C LEU A 20 -2.16 -29.00 -11.97
N LEU A 21 -3.45 -29.08 -11.62
CA LEU A 21 -4.14 -28.04 -10.84
C LEU A 21 -3.55 -27.86 -9.43
N THR A 22 -3.06 -28.93 -8.79
CA THR A 22 -2.42 -28.84 -7.47
C THR A 22 -1.02 -28.22 -7.46
N PHE A 23 -0.35 -28.13 -8.63
CA PHE A 23 0.95 -27.45 -8.76
C PHE A 23 0.83 -25.95 -9.10
N VAL A 24 -0.35 -25.47 -9.51
CA VAL A 24 -0.57 -24.05 -9.83
C VAL A 24 -0.99 -23.24 -8.60
N SER A 25 -1.34 -23.88 -7.47
CA SER A 25 -1.50 -23.20 -6.18
C SER A 25 -0.17 -23.04 -5.43
N CYS A 26 0.95 -22.93 -6.16
CA CYS A 26 2.19 -22.43 -5.58
C CYS A 26 1.96 -20.95 -5.27
N HIS A 27 2.07 -20.59 -3.98
CA HIS A 27 2.04 -19.22 -3.46
C HIS A 27 2.87 -18.29 -4.35
N THR A 28 2.27 -17.69 -5.38
CA THR A 28 2.78 -16.46 -5.94
C THR A 28 2.54 -15.43 -4.87
N LEU A 29 3.52 -15.25 -3.98
CA LEU A 29 3.61 -14.06 -3.13
C LEU A 29 3.30 -12.89 -4.05
N ASP A 30 2.18 -12.22 -3.80
CA ASP A 30 1.79 -11.01 -4.51
C ASP A 30 3.03 -10.11 -4.53
N PRO A 31 3.55 -9.70 -5.69
CA PRO A 31 4.73 -8.84 -5.75
C PRO A 31 4.58 -7.58 -4.89
N HIS A 32 3.34 -7.15 -4.62
CA HIS A 32 3.02 -6.05 -3.72
C HIS A 32 3.22 -6.38 -2.24
N TYR A 33 3.14 -7.65 -1.84
CA TYR A 33 3.36 -8.10 -0.47
C TYR A 33 4.76 -7.73 0.02
N LYS A 34 5.78 -7.91 -0.83
CA LYS A 34 7.17 -7.54 -0.52
C LYS A 34 7.35 -6.03 -0.35
N THR A 35 6.61 -5.23 -1.12
CA THR A 35 6.63 -3.77 -0.95
C THR A 35 6.07 -3.39 0.42
N GLN A 36 4.99 -4.04 0.86
CA GLN A 36 4.34 -3.74 2.14
C GLN A 36 5.10 -4.24 3.38
N GLU A 37 6.04 -5.18 3.24
CA GLU A 37 6.91 -5.60 4.36
C GLU A 37 7.96 -4.52 4.71
N ASN A 38 8.27 -3.62 3.78
CA ASN A 38 9.24 -2.55 3.97
C ASN A 38 8.53 -1.19 4.06
N LEU A 39 8.74 -0.48 5.17
CA LEU A 39 8.09 0.80 5.42
C LEU A 39 8.44 1.85 4.36
N ASP A 40 9.71 2.02 4.02
CA ASP A 40 10.17 3.06 3.08
C ASP A 40 9.58 2.83 1.69
N LEU A 41 9.62 1.58 1.21
CA LEU A 41 9.01 1.21 -0.07
C LEU A 41 7.48 1.39 -0.05
N SER A 42 6.83 1.15 1.09
CA SER A 42 5.39 1.36 1.24
C SER A 42 5.03 2.84 1.14
N ILE A 43 5.78 3.71 1.84
CA ILE A 43 5.60 5.16 1.81
C ILE A 43 5.80 5.68 0.39
N GLU A 44 6.90 5.29 -0.26
CA GLU A 44 7.22 5.72 -1.62
C GLU A 44 6.13 5.30 -2.61
N ALA A 45 5.77 4.01 -2.62
CA ALA A 45 4.79 3.47 -3.55
C ALA A 45 3.39 4.06 -3.34
N PHE A 46 2.93 4.19 -2.08
CA PHE A 46 1.64 4.81 -1.79
C PHE A 46 1.57 6.26 -2.27
N ASN A 47 2.58 7.07 -1.95
CA ASN A 47 2.60 8.48 -2.32
C ASN A 47 2.66 8.65 -3.85
N PHE A 48 3.53 7.90 -4.52
CA PHE A 48 3.58 7.88 -5.99
C PHE A 48 2.22 7.54 -6.61
N GLU A 49 1.56 6.47 -6.15
CA GLU A 49 0.28 6.03 -6.68
C GLU A 49 -0.85 7.00 -6.35
N PHE A 50 -0.88 7.57 -5.15
CA PHE A 50 -1.88 8.54 -4.75
C PHE A 50 -1.76 9.86 -5.52
N GLU A 51 -0.54 10.40 -5.62
CA GLU A 51 -0.24 11.67 -6.31
C GLU A 51 -0.47 11.55 -7.82
N SER A 52 -0.18 10.38 -8.40
CA SER A 52 -0.49 10.06 -9.80
C SER A 52 -1.97 9.70 -10.05
N LYS A 53 -2.81 9.78 -9.02
CA LYS A 53 -4.27 9.54 -9.08
C LYS A 53 -4.64 8.08 -9.39
N ALA A 54 -3.75 7.13 -9.13
CA ALA A 54 -3.96 5.70 -9.28
C ALA A 54 -4.65 5.08 -8.03
N LEU A 55 -5.88 5.53 -7.74
CA LEU A 55 -6.56 5.27 -6.46
C LEU A 55 -6.73 3.79 -6.10
N GLU A 56 -7.05 2.95 -7.08
CA GLU A 56 -7.19 1.50 -6.85
C GLU A 56 -5.87 0.85 -6.42
N SER A 57 -4.75 1.32 -7.01
CA SER A 57 -3.42 0.85 -6.65
C SER A 57 -3.06 1.30 -5.24
N SER A 58 -3.18 2.61 -4.95
CA SER A 58 -2.81 3.17 -3.65
C SER A 58 -3.68 2.63 -2.50
N ALA A 59 -4.94 2.25 -2.78
CA ALA A 59 -5.84 1.67 -1.79
C ALA A 59 -5.31 0.37 -1.16
N ARG A 60 -4.38 -0.35 -1.81
CA ARG A 60 -3.78 -1.57 -1.23
C ARG A 60 -2.97 -1.28 0.04
N PHE A 61 -2.38 -0.09 0.12
CA PHE A 61 -1.63 0.38 1.30
C PHE A 61 -2.54 0.92 2.39
N VAL A 62 -3.83 1.16 2.11
CA VAL A 62 -4.76 1.69 3.11
C VAL A 62 -5.21 0.58 4.05
N HIS A 63 -5.19 0.86 5.35
CA HIS A 63 -5.67 -0.05 6.37
C HIS A 63 -7.10 -0.51 6.04
N PRO A 64 -7.43 -1.82 6.07
CA PRO A 64 -8.70 -2.35 5.56
C PRO A 64 -9.94 -1.64 6.10
N SER A 65 -9.97 -1.31 7.38
CA SER A 65 -11.08 -0.59 8.03
C SER A 65 -11.34 0.82 7.48
N PHE A 66 -10.39 1.43 6.77
CA PHE A 66 -10.48 2.80 6.27
C PHE A 66 -10.61 2.89 4.74
N ARG A 67 -10.49 1.77 4.00
CA ARG A 67 -10.49 1.77 2.53
C ARG A 67 -11.73 2.41 1.91
N SER A 68 -12.92 2.13 2.43
CA SER A 68 -14.15 2.72 1.89
C SER A 68 -14.18 4.25 2.07
N LYS A 69 -13.79 4.76 3.25
CA LYS A 69 -13.70 6.19 3.53
C LYS A 69 -12.65 6.87 2.66
N TYR A 70 -11.49 6.22 2.52
CA TYR A 70 -10.41 6.65 1.63
C TYR A 70 -10.91 6.80 0.19
N MET A 71 -11.52 5.77 -0.39
CA MET A 71 -12.00 5.81 -1.77
C MET A 71 -13.01 6.94 -2.00
N ALA A 72 -13.97 7.10 -1.08
CA ALA A 72 -14.96 8.16 -1.18
C ALA A 72 -14.32 9.57 -1.18
N LYS A 73 -13.36 9.81 -0.28
CA LYS A 73 -12.73 11.13 -0.13
C LYS A 73 -11.67 11.41 -1.20
N SER A 74 -10.92 10.40 -1.61
CA SER A 74 -9.89 10.50 -2.66
C SER A 74 -10.48 10.95 -3.99
N LEU A 75 -11.72 10.56 -4.32
CA LEU A 75 -12.40 11.02 -5.54
C LEU A 75 -12.54 12.54 -5.59
N GLU A 76 -12.87 13.19 -4.48
CA GLU A 76 -12.93 14.65 -4.39
C GLU A 76 -11.53 15.27 -4.57
N ILE A 77 -10.52 14.68 -3.93
CA ILE A 77 -9.14 15.16 -4.00
C ILE A 77 -8.59 15.11 -5.42
N ILE A 78 -8.72 13.99 -6.12
CA ILE A 78 -8.13 13.86 -7.46
C ILE A 78 -8.77 14.81 -8.48
N GLN A 79 -10.01 15.26 -8.24
CA GLN A 79 -10.70 16.24 -9.07
C GLN A 79 -10.23 17.66 -8.81
N ARG A 80 -9.88 17.99 -7.56
CA ARG A 80 -9.63 19.37 -7.14
C ARG A 80 -8.16 19.69 -6.95
N VAL A 81 -7.34 18.70 -6.62
CA VAL A 81 -5.95 18.86 -6.22
C VAL A 81 -5.01 18.39 -7.33
N THR A 82 -4.02 19.22 -7.61
CA THR A 82 -2.86 18.88 -8.44
C THR A 82 -1.61 18.93 -7.57
N PHE A 83 -0.89 17.82 -7.50
CA PHE A 83 0.38 17.71 -6.79
C PHE A 83 1.53 18.10 -7.73
N PHE A 84 2.44 18.93 -7.23
CA PHE A 84 3.65 19.36 -7.96
C PHE A 84 4.92 18.80 -7.35
N GLU A 85 5.00 18.81 -6.02
CA GLU A 85 6.15 18.31 -5.27
C GLU A 85 5.69 17.71 -3.95
N ALA A 86 6.36 16.64 -3.53
CA ALA A 86 6.24 16.05 -2.21
C ALA A 86 7.64 15.87 -1.62
N THR A 87 7.85 16.35 -0.39
CA THR A 87 9.11 16.18 0.35
C THR A 87 8.79 15.56 1.71
N ILE A 88 9.36 14.40 2.03
CA ILE A 88 9.34 13.87 3.40
C ILE A 88 10.25 14.77 4.25
N LEU A 89 9.69 15.36 5.32
CA LEU A 89 10.40 16.24 6.23
C LEU A 89 10.95 15.49 7.45
N ASP A 90 10.16 14.56 7.99
CA ASP A 90 10.48 13.84 9.22
C ASP A 90 9.74 12.50 9.26
N ILE A 91 10.32 11.54 9.98
CA ILE A 91 9.71 10.23 10.25
C ILE A 91 9.90 9.92 11.74
N LYS A 92 8.79 9.84 12.47
CA LYS A 92 8.76 9.49 13.89
C LYS A 92 8.32 8.04 14.06
N PHE A 93 9.13 7.24 14.72
CA PHE A 93 8.86 5.82 14.97
C PHE A 93 8.30 5.61 16.37
N PHE A 94 7.37 4.66 16.53
CA PHE A 94 6.70 4.36 17.79
C PHE A 94 6.66 2.86 18.06
N LYS A 95 6.92 2.51 19.32
CA LYS A 95 6.85 1.16 19.87
C LYS A 95 5.94 1.18 21.09
N ASN A 96 4.81 0.49 21.02
CA ASN A 96 3.78 0.50 22.06
C ASN A 96 3.32 1.92 22.45
N GLU A 97 3.03 2.76 21.45
CA GLU A 97 2.62 4.18 21.61
C GLU A 97 3.68 5.14 22.20
N ILE A 98 4.89 4.66 22.48
CA ILE A 98 6.00 5.48 22.96
C ILE A 98 6.97 5.74 21.80
N PRO A 99 7.53 6.95 21.64
CA PRO A 99 8.58 7.20 20.66
C PRO A 99 9.72 6.20 20.78
N ALA A 100 10.04 5.53 19.69
CA ALA A 100 11.12 4.55 19.63
C ALA A 100 12.48 5.27 19.70
N VAL A 101 13.46 4.62 20.31
CA VAL A 101 14.82 5.17 20.38
C VAL A 101 15.47 5.14 18.99
N THR A 102 15.85 6.31 18.47
CA THR A 102 16.58 6.43 17.20
C THR A 102 18.08 6.47 17.42
N THR A 103 18.81 5.61 16.72
CA THR A 103 20.29 5.60 16.68
C THR A 103 20.78 6.11 15.32
N PRO A 104 22.09 6.39 15.14
CA PRO A 104 22.64 6.72 13.82
C PRO A 104 22.43 5.64 12.75
N LYS A 105 22.06 4.41 13.13
CA LYS A 105 21.74 3.31 12.21
C LYS A 105 20.24 3.21 11.87
N GLY A 106 19.41 4.06 12.47
CA GLY A 106 17.95 4.00 12.36
C GLY A 106 17.27 3.71 13.71
N PRO A 107 15.94 3.55 13.70
CA PRO A 107 15.16 3.23 14.89
C PRO A 107 15.52 1.86 15.46
N GLU A 108 15.33 1.68 16.76
CA GLU A 108 15.34 0.35 17.39
C GLU A 108 14.36 -0.62 16.71
N GLU A 109 14.65 -1.92 16.76
CA GLU A 109 13.76 -2.92 16.16
C GLU A 109 12.42 -3.05 16.90
N GLY A 110 11.40 -3.49 16.15
CA GLY A 110 10.07 -3.81 16.68
C GLY A 110 9.13 -2.62 16.86
N PHE A 111 9.40 -1.49 16.22
CA PHE A 111 8.40 -0.42 16.08
C PHE A 111 7.24 -0.89 15.19
N THR A 112 6.03 -0.45 15.52
CA THR A 112 4.80 -0.91 14.86
C THR A 112 3.94 0.23 14.32
N ARG A 113 4.39 1.46 14.54
CA ARG A 113 3.68 2.67 14.14
C ARG A 113 4.68 3.76 13.79
N THR A 114 4.34 4.56 12.79
CA THR A 114 5.17 5.64 12.29
C THR A 114 4.30 6.83 11.91
N ILE A 115 4.76 8.04 12.22
CA ILE A 115 4.18 9.29 11.70
C ILE A 115 5.17 9.89 10.71
N VAL A 116 4.75 10.04 9.46
CA VAL A 116 5.54 10.60 8.37
C VAL A 116 5.03 12.02 8.09
N THR A 117 5.88 13.02 8.29
CA THR A 117 5.53 14.41 7.97
C THR A 117 5.97 14.71 6.54
N ILE A 118 5.03 15.07 5.67
CA ILE A 118 5.27 15.38 4.27
C ILE A 118 4.89 16.83 3.99
N ARG A 119 5.75 17.53 3.27
CA ARG A 119 5.45 18.84 2.69
C ARG A 119 5.04 18.65 1.23
N TYR A 120 3.82 19.06 0.92
CA TYR A 120 3.32 19.10 -0.44
C TYR A 120 3.33 20.52 -1.01
N GLN A 121 3.66 20.64 -2.29
CA GLN A 121 3.28 21.80 -3.10
C GLN A 121 2.12 21.40 -3.99
N VAL A 122 0.98 22.08 -3.84
CA VAL A 122 -0.27 21.77 -4.54
C VAL A 122 -0.95 23.00 -5.11
N ALA A 123 -1.79 22.81 -6.12
CA ALA A 123 -2.84 23.76 -6.48
C ALA A 123 -4.21 23.11 -6.24
N VAL A 124 -5.15 23.89 -5.71
CA VAL A 124 -6.50 23.41 -5.36
C VAL A 124 -7.55 24.25 -6.08
N LEU A 125 -8.33 23.61 -6.93
CA LEU A 125 -9.40 24.25 -7.68
C LEU A 125 -10.44 24.92 -6.75
N PRO A 126 -10.98 26.08 -7.15
CA PRO A 126 -10.82 26.74 -8.46
C PRO A 126 -9.55 27.61 -8.60
N SER A 127 -8.73 27.72 -7.55
CA SER A 127 -7.50 28.52 -7.58
C SER A 127 -6.36 27.76 -8.28
N THR A 128 -5.61 28.47 -9.12
CA THR A 128 -4.37 27.95 -9.73
C THR A 128 -3.11 28.35 -8.94
N LYS A 129 -3.28 29.07 -7.81
CA LYS A 129 -2.15 29.44 -6.96
C LYS A 129 -1.56 28.21 -6.28
N LEU A 130 -0.24 28.12 -6.33
CA LEU A 130 0.53 27.13 -5.60
C LEU A 130 0.44 27.42 -4.10
N LYS A 131 0.16 26.38 -3.32
CA LYS A 131 0.14 26.37 -1.85
C LYS A 131 1.12 25.33 -1.35
N THR A 132 1.70 25.59 -0.20
CA THR A 132 2.49 24.60 0.55
C THR A 132 1.65 24.08 1.70
N LEU A 133 1.49 22.75 1.78
CA LEU A 133 0.78 22.06 2.84
C LEU A 133 1.75 21.14 3.58
N THR A 134 1.64 21.05 4.91
CA THR A 134 2.37 20.06 5.71
C THR A 134 1.35 19.07 6.25
N ILE A 135 1.48 17.81 5.87
CA ILE A 135 0.55 16.73 6.22
C ILE A 135 1.30 15.67 7.02
N GLU A 136 0.65 15.17 8.07
CA GLU A 136 1.12 14.01 8.80
C GLU A 136 0.38 12.77 8.29
N GLN A 137 1.12 11.74 7.90
CA GLN A 137 0.60 10.44 7.52
C GLN A 137 0.89 9.43 8.62
N GLU A 138 -0.16 8.76 9.10
CA GLU A 138 -0.02 7.69 10.08
C GLU A 138 0.11 6.33 9.40
N TRP A 139 1.19 5.62 9.70
CA TRP A 139 1.50 4.29 9.19
C TRP A 139 1.54 3.29 10.34
N VAL A 140 0.93 2.12 10.17
CA VAL A 140 0.87 1.06 11.17
C VAL A 140 1.22 -0.29 10.58
N LEU A 141 1.87 -1.13 11.37
CA LEU A 141 2.18 -2.52 11.00
C LEU A 141 0.95 -3.40 11.28
N HIS A 142 0.25 -3.79 10.23
CA HIS A 142 -0.93 -4.64 10.29
C HIS A 142 -0.63 -5.99 9.62
N ARG A 143 -0.65 -7.08 10.40
CA ARG A 143 -0.39 -8.45 9.89
C ARG A 143 0.93 -8.59 9.11
N GLY A 144 1.98 -7.91 9.58
CA GLY A 144 3.30 -7.91 8.93
C GLY A 144 3.41 -6.98 7.71
N GLN A 145 2.38 -6.18 7.43
CA GLN A 145 2.37 -5.22 6.32
C GLN A 145 2.20 -3.80 6.84
N TRP A 146 2.99 -2.88 6.32
CA TRP A 146 2.82 -1.44 6.56
C TRP A 146 1.64 -0.92 5.78
N VAL A 147 0.71 -0.30 6.51
CA VAL A 147 -0.49 0.30 5.95
C VAL A 147 -0.74 1.69 6.54
N ILE A 148 -1.29 2.59 5.73
CA ILE A 148 -1.63 3.94 6.13
C ILE A 148 -3.04 4.01 6.75
N ILE A 149 -3.19 4.83 7.78
CA ILE A 149 -4.46 5.36 8.28
C ILE A 149 -4.64 6.74 7.65
N PRO A 150 -5.46 6.86 6.59
CA PRO A 150 -5.50 8.09 5.80
C PRO A 150 -6.32 9.18 6.49
N ASP A 151 -5.71 10.36 6.64
CA ASP A 151 -6.43 11.61 6.86
C ASP A 151 -6.25 12.53 5.64
N LEU A 152 -7.34 12.71 4.90
CA LEU A 152 -7.35 13.46 3.65
C LEU A 152 -8.01 14.83 3.78
N ASN A 153 -8.51 15.21 4.97
CA ASN A 153 -9.27 16.45 5.11
C ASN A 153 -8.41 17.69 4.90
N SER A 154 -7.17 17.64 5.38
CA SER A 154 -6.18 18.71 5.32
C SER A 154 -5.67 19.03 3.91
N LEU A 155 -5.88 18.14 2.93
CA LEU A 155 -5.45 18.34 1.54
C LEU A 155 -6.38 19.27 0.74
N LEU A 156 -7.58 19.58 1.27
CA LEU A 156 -8.59 20.40 0.61
C LEU A 156 -8.74 21.80 1.21
N GLU A 157 -7.95 22.14 2.24
CA GLU A 157 -7.90 23.47 2.89
C GLU A 157 -7.16 24.52 2.03
#